data_AF-A0A7Z8Y5V6-F1
#
_entry.id   AF-A0A7Z8Y5V6-F1
#
_cell.length_a   1.000
_cell.length_b   1.000
_cell.length_c   1.000
_cell.angle_alpha   90.00
_cell.angle_beta   90.00
_cell.angle_gamma   90.00
#
_symmetry.space_group_name_H-M   'P 1'
#
loop_
_entity.id
_entity.type
_entity.pdbx_description
1 polymer ?
#
loop_
_entity_poly.entity_id
_entity_poly.type
_entity_poly.pdbx_seq_one_letter_code
_entity_poly.pdbx_strand_id
1 'polypeptide(L)'
;MSALQYRRLNSDEADQAYVLAHMGNPSLTLESWRAVVDSAPAVGGVIAAVANDCVRAILAYSISTTSSGERQFMVDTLVAFDLLRPEKLIEPLVSAACDLARKGCSSIGLSSRIDAPGYDAVMRQISDAAVLHRVI
;
A
#
# COMPACT_ATOMS: atom_id res chain seq x y z
N MET A 1 2.82 3.40 26.97
CA MET A 1 2.96 3.07 25.54
C MET A 1 1.72 3.61 24.86
N SER A 2 1.85 4.62 23.99
CA SER A 2 0.67 5.08 23.25
C SER A 2 0.27 4.01 22.24
N ALA A 3 -1.03 3.81 22.06
CA ALA A 3 -1.55 2.72 21.24
C ALA A 3 -1.20 2.97 19.76
N LEU A 4 -0.65 1.96 19.09
CA LEU A 4 -0.44 1.98 17.65
C LEU A 4 -1.80 1.99 16.94
N GLN A 5 -2.01 2.93 16.04
CA GLN A 5 -3.26 3.09 15.30
C GLN A 5 -3.04 2.81 13.80
N TYR A 6 -3.98 2.12 13.19
CA TYR A 6 -4.02 1.88 11.74
C TYR A 6 -5.23 2.60 11.17
N ARG A 7 -4.99 3.67 10.41
CA ARG A 7 -6.06 4.53 9.90
C ARG A 7 -5.64 5.18 8.60
N ARG A 8 -6.60 5.80 7.90
CA ARG A 8 -6.28 6.67 6.76
C ARG A 8 -5.35 7.79 7.23
N LEU A 9 -4.35 8.11 6.42
CA LEU A 9 -3.47 9.26 6.63
C LEU A 9 -4.28 10.54 6.41
N ASN A 10 -4.15 11.50 7.31
CA ASN A 10 -4.81 12.79 7.16
C ASN A 10 -3.97 13.73 6.28
N SER A 11 -4.61 14.68 5.61
CA SER A 11 -3.93 15.62 4.70
C SER A 11 -2.90 16.52 5.40
N ASP A 12 -3.12 16.84 6.68
CA ASP A 12 -2.18 17.60 7.52
C ASP A 12 -0.91 16.80 7.87
N GLU A 13 -0.97 15.48 7.82
CA GLU A 13 0.16 14.56 8.05
C GLU A 13 0.94 14.24 6.77
N ALA A 14 0.48 14.72 5.61
CA ALA A 14 1.05 14.37 4.30
C ALA A 14 2.54 14.72 4.21
N ASP A 15 2.93 15.94 4.61
CA ASP A 15 4.30 16.41 4.50
C ASP A 15 5.25 15.62 5.42
N GLN A 16 4.79 15.24 6.62
CA GLN A 16 5.56 14.42 7.56
C GLN A 16 5.80 13.01 6.99
N ALA A 17 4.78 12.43 6.35
CA ALA A 17 4.84 11.10 5.76
C ALA A 17 5.57 11.04 4.41
N TYR A 18 5.83 12.19 3.77
CA TYR A 18 6.46 12.25 2.45
C TYR A 18 7.82 11.55 2.41
N VAL A 19 8.62 11.64 3.47
CA VAL A 19 9.92 10.95 3.54
C VAL A 19 9.75 9.43 3.40
N LEU A 20 8.71 8.85 4.01
CA LEU A 20 8.40 7.42 3.85
C LEU A 20 7.98 7.09 2.42
N ALA A 21 7.12 7.93 1.83
CA ALA A 21 6.66 7.74 0.46
C ALA A 21 7.81 7.83 -0.56
N HIS A 22 8.72 8.79 -0.35
CA HIS A 22 9.87 9.00 -1.20
C HIS A 22 10.92 7.87 -1.08
N MET A 23 11.02 7.20 0.07
CA MET A 23 11.84 5.98 0.20
C MET A 23 11.31 4.84 -0.66
N GLY A 24 9.98 4.66 -0.74
CA GLY A 24 9.35 3.65 -1.60
C GLY A 24 9.38 4.02 -3.08
N ASN A 25 9.34 5.32 -3.39
CA ASN A 25 9.37 5.85 -4.74
C ASN A 25 10.18 7.16 -4.79
N PRO A 26 11.49 7.10 -5.13
CA PRO A 26 12.34 8.29 -5.20
C PRO A 26 12.00 9.28 -6.32
N SER A 27 11.14 8.90 -7.27
CA SER A 27 10.67 9.82 -8.32
C SER A 27 9.37 10.53 -7.94
N LEU A 28 8.79 10.21 -6.77
CA LEU A 28 7.58 10.84 -6.27
C LEU A 28 7.90 12.28 -5.86
N THR A 29 7.12 13.25 -6.37
CA THR A 29 7.20 14.65 -5.95
C THR A 29 6.24 14.90 -4.79
N LEU A 30 6.53 15.90 -3.96
CA LEU A 30 5.65 16.26 -2.83
C LEU A 30 4.23 16.63 -3.30
N GLU A 31 4.09 17.31 -4.43
CA GLU A 31 2.80 17.64 -5.03
C GLU A 31 2.00 16.38 -5.40
N SER A 32 2.64 15.45 -6.12
CA SER A 32 1.99 14.18 -6.50
C SER A 32 1.62 13.34 -5.28
N TRP A 33 2.45 13.37 -4.24
CA TRP A 33 2.15 12.70 -2.97
C TRP A 33 0.92 13.28 -2.28
N ARG A 34 0.83 14.61 -2.15
CA ARG A 34 -0.35 15.27 -1.55
C ARG A 34 -1.62 14.89 -2.29
N ALA A 35 -1.59 14.83 -3.62
CA ALA A 35 -2.72 14.37 -4.42
C ALA A 35 -3.14 12.91 -4.11
N VAL A 36 -2.18 12.02 -3.81
CA VAL A 36 -2.47 10.65 -3.37
C VAL A 36 -3.15 10.63 -1.99
N VAL A 37 -2.66 11.43 -1.04
CA VAL A 37 -3.26 11.53 0.31
C VAL A 37 -4.68 12.10 0.25
N ASP A 38 -4.87 13.16 -0.54
CA ASP A 38 -6.13 13.88 -0.72
C ASP A 38 -7.13 13.16 -1.64
N SER A 39 -6.73 12.05 -2.25
CA SER A 39 -7.60 11.27 -3.13
C SER A 39 -8.89 10.86 -2.43
N ALA A 40 -10.00 10.84 -3.15
CA ALA A 40 -11.26 10.37 -2.59
C ALA A 40 -11.16 8.89 -2.17
N PRO A 41 -11.78 8.45 -1.05
CA PRO A 41 -11.67 7.06 -0.58
C PRO A 41 -12.09 6.00 -1.59
N ALA A 42 -12.98 6.35 -2.53
CA ALA A 42 -13.43 5.46 -3.59
C ALA A 42 -12.41 5.27 -4.74
N VAL A 43 -11.40 6.14 -4.82
CA VAL A 43 -10.37 6.16 -5.87
C VAL A 43 -9.03 5.67 -5.35
N GLY A 44 -8.69 5.98 -4.10
CA GLY A 44 -7.40 5.61 -3.53
C GLY A 44 -7.16 6.24 -2.16
N GLY A 45 -5.91 6.21 -1.72
CA GLY A 45 -5.48 6.90 -0.52
C GLY A 45 -4.26 6.27 0.12
N VAL A 46 -4.05 6.62 1.38
CA VAL A 46 -2.94 6.09 2.18
C VAL A 46 -3.51 5.60 3.51
N ILE A 47 -3.15 4.38 3.89
CA ILE A 47 -3.34 3.87 5.25
C ILE A 47 -2.00 4.00 5.96
N ALA A 48 -2.01 4.52 7.17
CA ALA A 48 -0.83 4.76 7.97
C ALA A 48 -0.89 3.99 9.29
N ALA A 49 0.28 3.55 9.75
CA ALA A 49 0.50 3.12 11.12
C ALA A 49 1.05 4.31 11.92
N VAL A 50 0.30 4.79 12.90
CA VAL A 50 0.62 6.01 13.67
C VAL A 50 0.85 5.67 15.13
N ALA A 51 1.95 6.13 15.69
CA ALA A 51 2.28 5.98 17.11
C ALA A 51 2.92 7.26 17.66
N ASN A 52 2.35 7.79 18.76
CA ASN A 52 2.76 9.06 19.37
C ASN A 52 2.78 10.22 18.34
N ASP A 53 1.71 10.34 17.54
CA ASP A 53 1.57 11.37 16.50
C ASP A 53 2.68 11.36 15.43
N CYS A 54 3.38 10.24 15.31
CA CYS A 54 4.35 10.00 14.25
C CYS A 54 3.88 8.87 13.35
N VAL A 55 3.88 9.13 12.04
CA VAL A 55 3.69 8.11 11.02
C VAL A 55 4.92 7.19 10.99
N ARG A 56 4.71 5.90 11.22
CA ARG A 56 5.77 4.87 11.27
C ARG A 56 5.78 3.97 10.05
N ALA A 57 4.63 3.78 9.42
CA ALA A 57 4.51 3.03 8.18
C ALA A 57 3.36 3.59 7.36
N ILE A 58 3.45 3.44 6.04
CA ILE A 58 2.42 3.82 5.08
C ILE A 58 2.17 2.68 4.09
N LEU A 59 0.92 2.59 3.66
CA LEU A 59 0.47 1.77 2.54
C LEU A 59 -0.36 2.69 1.63
N ALA A 60 0.23 3.09 0.52
CA ALA A 60 -0.47 3.82 -0.52
C ALA A 60 -1.20 2.84 -1.44
N TYR A 61 -2.43 3.17 -1.81
CA TYR A 61 -3.27 2.33 -2.64
C TYR A 61 -4.09 3.15 -3.63
N SER A 62 -4.47 2.50 -4.71
CA SER A 62 -5.43 2.98 -5.69
C SER A 62 -6.50 1.91 -5.93
N ILE A 63 -7.65 2.34 -6.43
CA ILE A 63 -8.74 1.46 -6.83
C ILE A 63 -8.90 1.59 -8.34
N SER A 64 -8.59 0.52 -9.06
CA SER A 64 -8.82 0.43 -10.49
C SER A 64 -10.15 -0.27 -10.75
N THR A 65 -10.79 0.08 -11.86
CA THR A 65 -12.01 -0.59 -12.33
C THR A 65 -11.70 -1.21 -13.68
N THR A 66 -11.91 -2.52 -13.80
CA THR A 66 -11.75 -3.23 -15.07
C THR A 66 -12.82 -2.81 -16.08
N SER A 67 -12.62 -3.15 -17.35
CA SER A 67 -13.65 -2.97 -18.38
C SER A 67 -14.95 -3.74 -18.08
N SER A 68 -14.88 -4.82 -17.30
CA SER A 68 -16.05 -5.57 -16.82
C SER A 68 -16.75 -4.92 -15.62
N GLY A 69 -16.23 -3.81 -15.09
CA GLY A 69 -16.78 -3.11 -13.93
C GLY A 69 -16.31 -3.66 -12.58
N GLU A 70 -15.38 -4.60 -12.57
CA GLU A 70 -14.81 -5.14 -11.33
C GLU A 70 -13.82 -4.16 -10.72
N ARG A 71 -13.93 -3.94 -9.41
CA ARG A 71 -13.03 -3.04 -8.68
C ARG A 71 -11.89 -3.84 -8.08
N GLN A 72 -10.66 -3.40 -8.34
CA GLN A 72 -9.45 -4.02 -7.81
C GLN A 72 -8.74 -3.04 -6.88
N PHE A 73 -8.34 -3.53 -5.71
CA PHE A 73 -7.57 -2.75 -4.74
C PHE A 73 -6.08 -2.94 -5.04
N MET A 74 -5.41 -1.90 -5.52
CA MET A 74 -3.98 -1.95 -5.88
C MET A 74 -3.15 -1.41 -4.73
N VAL A 75 -2.22 -2.22 -4.21
CA VAL A 75 -1.19 -1.75 -3.29
C VAL A 75 -0.05 -1.17 -4.12
N ASP A 76 0.10 0.15 -4.07
CA ASP A 76 1.05 0.88 -4.91
C ASP A 76 2.40 1.06 -4.23
N THR A 77 2.40 1.20 -2.91
CA THR A 77 3.62 1.37 -2.11
C THR A 77 3.36 0.93 -0.68
N LEU A 78 4.30 0.21 -0.08
CA LEU A 78 4.29 -0.17 1.33
C LEU A 78 5.67 0.07 1.92
N VAL A 79 5.74 0.96 2.89
CA VAL A 79 7.01 1.35 3.53
C VAL A 79 6.79 1.42 5.04
N ALA A 80 7.69 0.79 5.79
CA ALA A 80 7.76 0.91 7.24
C ALA A 80 9.14 1.41 7.66
N PHE A 81 9.16 2.33 8.62
CA PHE A 81 10.37 2.82 9.25
C PHE A 81 10.37 2.41 10.73
N ASP A 82 10.93 1.23 10.98
CA ASP A 82 11.25 0.71 12.30
C ASP A 82 12.62 0.04 12.22
N LEU A 83 13.55 0.49 13.07
CA LEU A 83 14.94 0.01 13.07
C LEU A 83 15.08 -1.40 13.64
N LEU A 84 14.06 -1.93 14.33
CA LEU A 84 14.15 -3.17 15.09
C LEU A 84 13.23 -4.26 14.56
N ARG A 85 11.96 -3.94 14.24
CA ARG A 85 10.96 -4.95 13.81
C ARG A 85 9.91 -4.38 12.86
N PRO A 86 10.27 -4.05 11.60
CA PRO A 86 9.33 -3.50 10.64
C PRO A 86 8.15 -4.45 10.34
N GLU A 87 8.33 -5.78 10.47
CA GLU A 87 7.25 -6.74 10.16
C GLU A 87 6.05 -6.57 11.10
N LYS A 88 6.28 -6.21 12.37
CA LYS A 88 5.22 -5.99 13.37
C LYS A 88 4.34 -4.79 13.04
N LEU A 89 4.84 -3.83 12.27
CA LEU A 89 4.06 -2.70 11.78
C LEU A 89 3.30 -3.06 10.51
N ILE A 90 3.94 -3.84 9.63
CA ILE A 90 3.44 -4.13 8.29
C ILE A 90 2.25 -5.08 8.32
N GLU A 91 2.32 -6.19 9.07
CA GLU A 91 1.27 -7.22 9.02
C GLU A 91 -0.13 -6.65 9.37
N PRO A 92 -0.32 -5.89 10.47
CA PRO A 92 -1.65 -5.35 10.76
C PRO A 92 -2.03 -4.19 9.83
N LEU A 93 -1.06 -3.48 9.25
CA LEU A 93 -1.31 -2.45 8.23
C LEU A 93 -1.86 -3.07 6.93
N VAL A 94 -1.26 -4.17 6.49
CA VAL A 94 -1.76 -4.95 5.34
C VAL A 94 -3.13 -5.53 5.67
N SER A 95 -3.35 -6.05 6.88
CA SER A 95 -4.67 -6.52 7.31
C SER A 95 -5.73 -5.41 7.22
N ALA A 96 -5.43 -4.20 7.70
CA ALA A 96 -6.34 -3.06 7.61
C ALA A 96 -6.64 -2.66 6.16
N ALA A 97 -5.66 -2.74 5.25
CA ALA A 97 -5.86 -2.53 3.82
C ALA A 97 -6.76 -3.61 3.20
N CYS A 98 -6.56 -4.87 3.54
CA CYS A 98 -7.41 -5.97 3.10
C CYS A 98 -8.85 -5.82 3.59
N ASP A 99 -9.06 -5.40 4.84
CA ASP A 99 -10.39 -5.13 5.38
C ASP A 99 -11.07 -3.96 4.67
N LEU A 100 -10.31 -2.95 4.24
CA LEU A 100 -10.82 -1.87 3.39
C LEU A 100 -11.19 -2.38 1.99
N ALA A 101 -10.32 -3.17 1.36
CA ALA A 101 -10.56 -3.75 0.03
C ALA A 101 -11.86 -4.58 -0.01
N ARG A 102 -12.09 -5.41 1.02
CA ARG A 102 -13.29 -6.26 1.14
C ARG A 102 -14.61 -5.48 1.15
N LYS A 103 -14.61 -4.19 1.44
CA LYS A 103 -15.84 -3.36 1.46
C LYS A 103 -16.36 -3.02 0.06
N GLY A 104 -15.56 -3.20 -1.00
CA GLY A 104 -16.00 -2.79 -2.33
C GLY A 104 -15.12 -3.19 -3.51
N CYS A 105 -14.13 -4.06 -3.29
CA CYS A 105 -13.26 -4.60 -4.35
C CYS A 105 -13.40 -6.13 -4.40
N SER A 106 -13.28 -6.69 -5.60
CA SER A 106 -13.34 -8.15 -5.85
C SER A 106 -11.97 -8.82 -5.70
N SER A 107 -10.89 -8.05 -5.82
CA SER A 107 -9.52 -8.56 -5.81
C SER A 107 -8.53 -7.54 -5.25
N ILE A 108 -7.35 -8.03 -4.89
CA ILE A 108 -6.18 -7.24 -4.49
C ILE A 108 -5.07 -7.46 -5.52
N GLY A 109 -4.39 -6.37 -5.89
CA GLY A 109 -3.20 -6.40 -6.72
C GLY A 109 -2.01 -5.76 -6.00
N LEU A 110 -0.81 -6.15 -6.39
CA LEU A 110 0.44 -5.52 -5.96
C LEU A 110 1.06 -4.85 -7.19
N SER A 111 1.29 -3.54 -7.09
CA SER A 111 2.10 -2.82 -8.07
C SER A 111 3.56 -2.91 -7.66
N SER A 112 4.41 -3.35 -8.58
CA SER A 112 5.86 -3.34 -8.41
C SER A 112 6.50 -2.76 -9.66
N ARG A 113 7.53 -1.95 -9.48
CA ARG A 113 8.38 -1.55 -10.61
C ARG A 113 9.14 -2.77 -11.12
N ILE A 114 9.39 -2.80 -12.42
CA ILE A 114 10.13 -3.88 -13.08
C ILE A 114 11.59 -3.92 -12.60
N ASP A 115 12.15 -2.76 -12.25
CA ASP A 115 13.50 -2.58 -11.74
C ASP A 115 13.58 -2.55 -10.19
N ALA A 116 12.49 -2.90 -9.50
CA ALA A 116 12.47 -2.87 -8.04
C ALA A 116 13.38 -3.96 -7.43
N PRO A 117 14.13 -3.65 -6.36
CA PRO A 117 14.76 -4.68 -5.52
C PRO A 117 13.67 -5.62 -4.99
N GLY A 118 13.73 -6.90 -5.38
CA GLY A 118 12.71 -7.89 -5.02
C GLY A 118 11.74 -8.27 -6.15
N TYR A 119 11.96 -7.83 -7.40
CA TYR A 119 11.22 -8.29 -8.57
C TYR A 119 11.10 -9.82 -8.65
N ASP A 120 12.15 -10.57 -8.32
CA ASP A 120 12.13 -12.04 -8.30
C ASP A 120 11.10 -12.61 -7.32
N ALA A 121 10.89 -11.96 -6.17
CA ALA A 121 9.86 -12.37 -5.21
C ALA A 121 8.46 -12.16 -5.78
N VAL A 122 8.23 -11.07 -6.51
CA VAL A 122 6.96 -10.82 -7.22
C VAL A 122 6.73 -11.88 -8.30
N MET A 123 7.75 -12.19 -9.10
CA MET A 123 7.67 -13.24 -10.14
C MET A 123 7.35 -14.62 -9.55
N ARG A 124 7.93 -14.94 -8.38
CA ARG A 124 7.61 -16.16 -7.64
C ARG A 124 6.15 -16.18 -7.19
N GLN A 125 5.66 -15.09 -6.60
CA GLN A 125 4.25 -14.99 -6.17
C GLN A 125 3.27 -15.11 -7.35
N ILE A 126 3.59 -14.51 -8.50
CA ILE A 126 2.80 -14.67 -9.73
C ILE A 126 2.75 -16.15 -10.13
N SER A 127 3.89 -16.84 -10.07
CA SER A 127 3.98 -18.26 -10.43
C SER A 127 3.21 -19.15 -9.45
N ASP A 128 3.30 -18.87 -8.15
CA ASP A 128 2.62 -19.62 -7.09
C ASP A 128 1.09 -19.42 -7.11
N ALA A 129 0.62 -18.24 -7.56
CA ALA A 129 -0.79 -17.92 -7.70
C ALA A 129 -1.41 -18.38 -9.04
N ALA A 130 -0.59 -18.77 -10.02
CA ALA A 130 -1.06 -19.15 -11.34
C ALA A 130 -1.74 -20.53 -11.34
N VAL A 131 -2.88 -20.62 -12.03
CA VAL A 131 -3.53 -21.91 -12.31
C VAL A 131 -2.89 -22.52 -13.55
N LEU A 132 -1.89 -23.38 -13.34
CA LEU A 132 -1.15 -24.03 -14.42
C LEU A 132 -1.84 -25.33 -14.84
N HIS A 133 -2.51 -25.33 -15.99
CA HIS A 133 -3.03 -26.56 -16.59
C HIS A 133 -1.92 -27.26 -17.39
N ARG A 134 -1.63 -28.52 -17.03
CA ARG A 134 -0.74 -29.39 -17.82
C ARG A 134 -1.60 -30.28 -18.71
N VAL A 135 -1.48 -30.11 -20.02
CA VAL A 135 -1.95 -31.13 -20.99
C VAL A 135 -0.84 -32.16 -21.05
N ILE A 136 -1.11 -33.36 -20.51
CA ILE A 136 -0.28 -34.56 -20.73
C ILE A 136 -0.90 -35.32 -21.89
#